data_AF-A0A7V9RD34-F1
#
_entry.id   AF-A0A7V9RD34-F1
#
_cell.length_a   1.000
_cell.length_b   1.000
_cell.length_c   1.000
_cell.angle_alpha   90.00
_cell.angle_beta   90.00
_cell.angle_gamma   90.00
#
_symmetry.space_group_name_H-M   'P 1'
#
loop_
_entity.id
_entity.type
_entity.pdbx_description
1 polymer ?
#
loop_
_entity_poly.entity_id
_entity_poly.type
_entity_poly.pdbx_seq_one_letter_code
_entity_poly.pdbx_strand_id
1 'polypeptide(L)'
;MRSLIALACLAMPAIANASTIVELGPAALEAGADRIVEGRVIASASRWNADHTLIETIATLSIERTRKGASATTIDVVVPGGTVGNARQIVFGTPSVGVGEHARWFLAGRGDGSYRVYGWAQGKWPARGRSSIEFVRDPIAAERDTLRFATNGMVWPASEIPVRYLIQTTGSEDLSLDRVIAAFDGAFDAWGRVATAGLSFQNAGMTSLGLDSDDDTNVMLFIESGWPFGAEAAAATSLVIIDGQQTADIAVNGQHFRWAVAPVGAAINGNTLDLQAVMTHEIGHFSGLGHTDRSYDTMYFSWKPWPGQRSLSIDDKRGLTSLYPSTGDECAITATCDLANGETCQQFAEGTLCGGEPEPVGTPCNYDRVECDAFCLFTAADLSAGYCSQYCEVDTDCPLTHHCDSATAGSTSVKVCFDGAQSPPPPPCSDETCSAGEFCDADTGACTFECRSSADCGSGLACSENGRCVEADGGCSVSERSPAAWLVGLWLACLLARRRATSRRSS
;
A
#
# COMPACT_ATOMS: atom_id res chain seq x y z
N MET A 1 -32.92 9.69 -52.04
CA MET A 1 -32.42 9.64 -50.65
C MET A 1 -31.26 10.63 -50.51
N ARG A 2 -31.25 11.46 -49.47
CA ARG A 2 -30.11 12.33 -49.11
C ARG A 2 -29.51 11.76 -47.83
N SER A 3 -28.32 11.17 -47.90
CA SER A 3 -27.63 10.67 -46.72
C SER A 3 -26.87 11.81 -46.04
N LEU A 4 -27.22 12.09 -44.79
CA LEU A 4 -26.47 13.01 -43.94
C LEU A 4 -25.24 12.28 -43.40
N ILE A 5 -24.05 12.85 -43.62
CA ILE A 5 -22.83 12.41 -42.94
C ILE A 5 -22.82 13.11 -41.58
N ALA A 6 -23.01 12.34 -40.51
CA ALA A 6 -22.85 12.85 -39.15
C ALA A 6 -21.36 12.95 -38.83
N LEU A 7 -20.86 14.17 -38.65
CA LEU A 7 -19.49 14.40 -38.22
C LEU A 7 -19.40 14.18 -36.71
N ALA A 8 -18.90 13.02 -36.29
CA ALA A 8 -18.66 12.74 -34.88
C ALA A 8 -17.43 13.50 -34.39
N CYS A 9 -17.62 14.59 -33.64
CA CYS A 9 -16.54 15.20 -32.87
C CYS A 9 -16.14 14.23 -31.75
N LEU A 10 -14.97 13.58 -31.89
CA LEU A 10 -14.32 12.95 -30.74
C LEU A 10 -13.91 14.06 -29.77
N ALA A 11 -14.64 14.20 -28.66
CA ALA A 11 -14.12 14.86 -27.49
C ALA A 11 -13.05 13.94 -26.90
N MET A 12 -11.80 14.40 -26.86
CA MET A 12 -10.74 13.67 -26.15
C MET A 12 -11.10 13.65 -24.66
N PRO A 13 -11.11 12.47 -23.99
CA PRO A 13 -11.25 12.42 -22.54
C PRO A 13 -10.06 13.12 -21.88
N ALA A 14 -10.32 13.84 -20.79
CA ALA A 14 -9.25 14.42 -19.98
C ALA A 14 -8.52 13.27 -19.27
N ILE A 15 -7.20 13.18 -19.50
CA ILE A 15 -6.36 12.12 -18.94
C ILE A 15 -6.14 12.41 -17.45
N ALA A 16 -6.31 11.38 -16.60
CA ALA A 16 -6.01 11.43 -15.18
C ALA A 16 -4.49 11.32 -14.96
N ASN A 17 -3.88 12.35 -14.39
CA ASN A 17 -2.45 12.39 -14.10
C ASN A 17 -2.23 12.19 -12.60
N ALA A 18 -1.29 11.30 -12.26
CA ALA A 18 -1.19 10.68 -10.95
C ALA A 18 0.26 10.40 -10.39
N SER A 19 0.66 10.93 -9.23
CA SER A 19 1.90 10.53 -8.51
C SER A 19 1.67 10.48 -7.00
N THR A 20 2.56 9.82 -6.27
CA THR A 20 2.47 9.67 -4.81
C THR A 20 2.67 11.01 -4.11
N ILE A 21 1.57 11.60 -3.63
CA ILE A 21 1.56 12.87 -2.90
C ILE A 21 1.08 12.66 -1.46
N VAL A 22 1.42 13.58 -0.55
CA VAL A 22 0.80 13.61 0.78
C VAL A 22 -0.63 14.14 0.64
N GLU A 23 -1.63 13.43 1.15
CA GLU A 23 -3.01 13.95 1.21
C GLU A 23 -3.08 15.23 2.05
N LEU A 24 -3.66 16.28 1.47
CA LEU A 24 -3.89 17.56 2.13
C LEU A 24 -5.39 17.86 2.20
N GLY A 25 -5.94 17.84 3.42
CA GLY A 25 -7.28 18.35 3.69
C GLY A 25 -7.38 19.87 3.44
N PRO A 26 -8.60 20.43 3.33
CA PRO A 26 -8.81 21.85 3.01
C PRO A 26 -8.03 22.81 3.92
N ALA A 27 -7.99 22.55 5.23
CA ALA A 27 -7.25 23.37 6.19
C ALA A 27 -5.73 23.32 5.98
N ALA A 28 -5.17 22.17 5.56
CA ALA A 28 -3.75 22.02 5.28
C ALA A 28 -3.36 22.74 3.97
N LEU A 29 -4.19 22.63 2.93
CA LEU A 29 -4.05 23.42 1.70
C LEU A 29 -4.12 24.93 1.99
N GLU A 30 -5.09 25.37 2.80
CA GLU A 30 -5.24 26.78 3.19
C GLU A 30 -4.07 27.28 4.03
N ALA A 31 -3.52 26.46 4.93
CA ALA A 31 -2.37 26.80 5.74
C ALA A 31 -1.09 26.94 4.90
N GLY A 32 -0.77 25.93 4.08
CA GLY A 32 0.50 25.83 3.35
C GLY A 32 0.62 26.70 2.10
N ALA A 33 -0.47 27.02 1.40
CA ALA A 33 -0.42 27.82 0.18
C ALA A 33 0.01 29.27 0.43
N ASP A 34 0.99 29.80 -0.31
CA ASP A 34 1.37 31.22 -0.26
C ASP A 34 0.24 32.14 -0.72
N ARG A 35 -0.49 31.72 -1.75
CA ARG A 35 -1.63 32.44 -2.34
C ARG A 35 -2.79 31.50 -2.56
N ILE A 36 -3.99 32.04 -2.42
CA ILE A 36 -5.22 31.37 -2.82
C ILE A 36 -5.98 32.36 -3.70
N VAL A 37 -6.23 31.99 -4.95
CA VAL A 37 -6.83 32.86 -5.97
C VAL A 37 -7.94 32.14 -6.72
N GLU A 38 -8.92 32.89 -7.22
CA GLU A 38 -9.98 32.42 -8.12
C GLU A 38 -9.79 33.17 -9.45
N GLY A 39 -9.72 32.44 -10.56
CA GLY A 39 -9.33 33.04 -11.83
C GLY A 39 -9.32 32.05 -12.99
N ARG A 40 -9.15 32.61 -14.20
CA ARG A 40 -9.20 31.87 -15.47
C ARG A 40 -7.85 31.77 -16.13
N VAL A 41 -7.53 30.60 -16.69
CA VAL A 41 -6.39 30.45 -17.60
C VAL A 41 -6.69 31.23 -18.88
N ILE A 42 -5.95 32.31 -19.14
CA ILE A 42 -6.11 33.14 -20.35
C ILE A 42 -5.08 32.81 -21.44
N ALA A 43 -3.96 32.20 -21.07
CA ALA A 43 -2.95 31.68 -21.98
C ALA A 43 -2.30 30.43 -21.38
N SER A 44 -1.83 29.53 -22.24
CA SER A 44 -1.01 28.39 -21.85
C SER A 44 0.06 28.14 -22.91
N ALA A 45 1.30 27.89 -22.50
CA ALA A 45 2.40 27.55 -23.39
C ALA A 45 3.42 26.64 -22.67
N SER A 46 3.90 25.61 -23.36
CA SER A 46 4.98 24.75 -22.85
C SER A 46 6.35 25.18 -23.37
N ARG A 47 7.39 24.95 -22.57
CA ARG A 47 8.80 25.15 -22.91
C ARG A 47 9.65 24.08 -22.22
N TRP A 48 10.88 23.88 -22.69
CA TRP A 48 11.91 23.24 -21.87
C TRP A 48 12.34 24.17 -20.72
N ASN A 49 12.74 23.59 -19.59
CA ASN A 49 13.44 24.28 -18.51
C ASN A 49 14.85 24.70 -18.96
N ALA A 50 15.56 25.47 -18.13
CA ALA A 50 16.86 26.03 -18.51
C ALA A 50 17.94 24.97 -18.79
N ASP A 51 17.86 23.83 -18.09
CA ASP A 51 18.82 22.72 -18.19
C ASP A 51 18.41 21.65 -19.22
N HIS A 52 17.26 21.84 -19.91
CA HIS A 52 16.67 20.93 -20.90
C HIS A 52 16.28 19.52 -20.38
N THR A 53 16.22 19.32 -19.06
CA THR A 53 15.86 18.05 -18.42
C THR A 53 14.36 17.83 -18.25
N LEU A 54 13.54 18.89 -18.29
CA LEU A 54 12.08 18.85 -18.09
C LEU A 54 11.36 19.85 -19.00
N ILE A 55 10.19 19.47 -19.50
CA ILE A 55 9.20 20.39 -20.07
C ILE A 55 8.36 20.97 -18.94
N GLU A 56 8.11 22.28 -18.99
CA GLU A 56 7.20 23.01 -18.11
C GLU A 56 6.09 23.64 -18.95
N THR A 57 4.84 23.57 -18.47
CA THR A 57 3.69 24.31 -19.01
C THR A 57 3.38 25.51 -18.13
N ILE A 58 3.37 26.70 -18.73
CA ILE A 58 3.07 27.97 -18.08
C ILE A 58 1.62 28.33 -18.40
N ALA A 59 0.76 28.34 -17.38
CA ALA A 59 -0.60 28.82 -17.45
C ALA A 59 -0.70 30.25 -16.87
N THR A 60 -0.95 31.25 -17.73
CA THR A 60 -1.22 32.62 -17.27
C THR A 60 -2.66 32.72 -16.80
N LEU A 61 -2.86 32.97 -15.51
CA LEU A 61 -4.15 33.19 -14.88
C LEU A 61 -4.53 34.68 -14.89
N SER A 62 -5.74 35.01 -15.31
CA SER A 62 -6.41 36.28 -15.00
C SER A 62 -7.12 36.14 -13.66
N ILE A 63 -6.75 36.96 -12.67
CA ILE A 63 -7.25 36.84 -11.30
C ILE A 63 -8.58 37.61 -11.16
N GLU A 64 -9.66 36.88 -10.86
CA GLU A 64 -10.98 37.45 -10.59
C GLU A 64 -11.17 37.75 -9.10
N ARG A 65 -10.57 36.95 -8.21
CA ARG A 65 -10.62 37.16 -6.75
C ARG A 65 -9.39 36.63 -6.03
N THR A 66 -8.95 37.35 -5.01
CA THR A 66 -7.90 36.89 -4.07
C THR A 66 -8.54 36.46 -2.76
N ARG A 67 -8.14 35.30 -2.24
CA ARG A 67 -8.56 34.75 -0.93
C ARG A 67 -7.45 34.85 0.12
N LYS A 68 -6.19 34.59 -0.27
CA LYS A 68 -5.00 34.65 0.61
C LYS A 68 -3.83 35.33 -0.09
N GLY A 69 -3.14 36.19 0.66
CA GLY A 69 -1.97 36.97 0.22
C GLY A 69 -2.28 38.04 -0.82
N ALA A 70 -1.24 38.64 -1.41
CA ALA A 70 -1.35 39.67 -2.44
C ALA A 70 -1.09 39.07 -3.84
N SER A 71 -2.00 39.31 -4.78
CA SER A 71 -1.89 38.87 -6.18
C SER A 71 -1.86 40.06 -7.14
N ALA A 72 -1.11 39.95 -8.22
CA ALA A 72 -1.27 40.83 -9.38
C ALA A 72 -2.57 40.50 -10.12
N THR A 73 -2.94 41.33 -11.12
CA THR A 73 -4.10 41.08 -12.00
C THR A 73 -3.92 39.83 -12.86
N THR A 74 -2.68 39.47 -13.17
CA THR A 74 -2.31 38.24 -13.85
C THR A 74 -1.16 37.55 -13.12
N ILE A 75 -1.17 36.22 -13.08
CA ILE A 75 -0.13 35.40 -12.45
C ILE A 75 0.19 34.21 -13.36
N ASP A 76 1.48 33.92 -13.56
CA ASP A 76 1.91 32.70 -14.23
C ASP A 76 2.04 31.55 -13.23
N VAL A 77 1.36 30.45 -13.54
CA VAL A 77 1.42 29.17 -12.81
C VAL A 77 2.15 28.15 -13.69
N VAL A 78 3.25 27.62 -13.18
CA VAL A 78 4.10 26.64 -13.85
C VAL A 78 3.74 25.24 -13.35
N VAL A 79 3.50 24.34 -14.30
CA VAL A 79 3.15 22.94 -14.07
C VAL A 79 4.15 22.06 -14.83
N PRO A 80 4.76 21.01 -14.21
CA PRO A 80 5.64 20.08 -14.91
C PRO A 80 4.89 19.30 -16.02
N GLY A 81 5.61 18.95 -17.08
CA GLY A 81 5.05 18.34 -18.29
C GLY A 81 4.52 19.37 -19.30
N GLY A 82 4.17 18.90 -20.50
CA GLY A 82 3.70 19.76 -21.60
C GLY A 82 3.95 19.16 -22.99
N THR A 83 3.97 20.01 -24.01
CA THR A 83 4.31 19.59 -25.38
C THR A 83 5.09 20.70 -26.10
N VAL A 84 6.30 20.37 -26.56
CA VAL A 84 7.21 21.27 -27.27
C VAL A 84 7.59 20.63 -28.60
N GLY A 85 6.96 21.09 -29.68
CA GLY A 85 7.17 20.50 -31.01
C GLY A 85 6.67 19.06 -31.10
N ASN A 86 7.60 18.13 -31.26
CA ASN A 86 7.42 16.68 -31.29
C ASN A 86 7.55 16.02 -29.90
N ALA A 87 8.15 16.69 -28.93
CA ALA A 87 8.34 16.19 -27.57
C ALA A 87 7.09 16.44 -26.71
N ARG A 88 6.57 15.40 -26.05
CA ARG A 88 5.48 15.48 -25.07
C ARG A 88 5.91 14.83 -23.77
N GLN A 89 5.84 15.57 -22.67
CA GLN A 89 6.09 15.03 -21.33
C GLN A 89 4.80 15.04 -20.51
N ILE A 90 4.58 13.97 -19.77
CA ILE A 90 3.53 13.85 -18.75
C ILE A 90 4.23 13.52 -17.45
N VAL A 91 4.29 14.49 -16.54
CA VAL A 91 4.61 14.21 -15.14
C VAL A 91 3.30 13.88 -14.47
N PHE A 92 3.10 12.59 -14.17
CA PHE A 92 1.88 12.15 -13.53
C PHE A 92 1.81 12.79 -12.13
N GLY A 93 0.61 13.21 -11.72
CA GLY A 93 0.23 13.83 -10.45
C GLY A 93 -0.07 15.32 -10.58
N THR A 94 0.49 15.92 -11.64
CA THR A 94 0.37 17.34 -11.90
C THR A 94 -1.08 17.73 -12.29
N PRO A 95 -1.56 18.91 -11.84
CA PRO A 95 -2.86 19.41 -12.27
C PRO A 95 -2.82 19.73 -13.77
N SER A 96 -3.77 19.20 -14.53
CA SER A 96 -4.01 19.64 -15.91
C SER A 96 -4.29 21.15 -15.98
N VAL A 97 -3.99 21.79 -17.12
CA VAL A 97 -4.31 23.21 -17.35
C VAL A 97 -4.87 23.42 -18.76
N GLY A 98 -6.08 23.97 -18.86
CA GLY A 98 -6.73 24.29 -20.14
C GLY A 98 -7.04 25.77 -20.29
N VAL A 99 -6.80 26.37 -21.48
CA VAL A 99 -7.21 27.77 -21.73
C VAL A 99 -8.73 27.91 -21.63
N GLY A 100 -9.19 28.90 -20.89
CA GLY A 100 -10.60 29.11 -20.54
C GLY A 100 -11.05 28.41 -19.26
N GLU A 101 -10.24 27.51 -18.70
CA GLU A 101 -10.51 26.85 -17.42
C GLU A 101 -10.64 27.88 -16.28
N HIS A 102 -11.64 27.68 -15.42
CA HIS A 102 -11.92 28.53 -14.27
C HIS A 102 -11.85 27.69 -13.00
N ALA A 103 -10.97 28.07 -12.06
CA ALA A 103 -10.74 27.32 -10.84
C ALA A 103 -10.32 28.24 -9.68
N ARG A 104 -10.41 27.70 -8.46
CA ARG A 104 -9.65 28.19 -7.32
C ARG A 104 -8.32 27.46 -7.27
N TRP A 105 -7.24 28.22 -7.10
CA TRP A 105 -5.87 27.74 -7.12
C TRP A 105 -5.22 28.02 -5.78
N PHE A 106 -4.65 26.97 -5.18
CA PHE A 106 -3.74 27.03 -4.05
C PHE A 106 -2.33 27.04 -4.61
N LEU A 107 -1.57 28.10 -4.36
CA LEU A 107 -0.32 28.39 -5.07
C LEU A 107 0.83 28.57 -4.09
N ALA A 108 1.99 28.01 -4.42
CA ALA A 108 3.27 28.24 -3.75
C ALA A 108 4.23 28.98 -4.69
N GLY A 109 4.99 29.94 -4.16
CA GLY A 109 5.94 30.73 -4.96
C GLY A 109 7.17 29.91 -5.37
N ARG A 110 7.66 30.14 -6.59
CA ARG A 110 8.88 29.48 -7.11
C ARG A 110 10.16 30.30 -6.93
N GLY A 111 10.07 31.50 -6.35
CA GLY A 111 11.19 32.43 -6.17
C GLY A 111 11.58 33.24 -7.41
N ASP A 112 11.24 32.76 -8.61
CA ASP A 112 11.41 33.43 -9.91
C ASP A 112 10.29 34.46 -10.25
N GLY A 113 9.30 34.61 -9.36
CA GLY A 113 8.11 35.46 -9.54
C GLY A 113 6.88 34.71 -10.09
N SER A 114 7.07 33.48 -10.58
CA SER A 114 5.99 32.55 -10.91
C SER A 114 5.60 31.69 -9.71
N TYR A 115 4.54 30.90 -9.89
CA TYR A 115 4.00 30.02 -8.86
C TYR A 115 3.88 28.59 -9.38
N ARG A 116 3.86 27.61 -8.49
CA ARG A 116 3.36 26.25 -8.77
C ARG A 116 2.04 26.04 -8.04
N VAL A 117 1.29 25.02 -8.42
CA VAL A 117 0.15 24.57 -7.62
C VAL A 117 0.68 23.86 -6.36
N TYR A 118 0.23 24.30 -5.19
CA TYR A 118 0.57 23.71 -3.89
C TYR A 118 -0.30 22.48 -3.65
N GLY A 119 0.30 21.35 -3.24
CA GLY A 119 -0.46 20.10 -3.07
C GLY A 119 -0.90 19.45 -4.39
N TRP A 120 -0.28 19.81 -5.52
CA TRP A 120 -0.46 19.13 -6.81
C TRP A 120 -1.92 19.19 -7.29
N ALA A 121 -2.49 18.11 -7.84
CA ALA A 121 -3.90 18.08 -8.26
C ALA A 121 -4.89 18.50 -7.15
N GLN A 122 -4.55 18.29 -5.87
CA GLN A 122 -5.39 18.66 -4.72
C GLN A 122 -5.54 20.19 -4.58
N GLY A 123 -4.58 20.97 -5.09
CA GLY A 123 -4.54 22.43 -5.02
C GLY A 123 -5.27 23.16 -6.16
N LYS A 124 -5.94 22.44 -7.08
CA LYS A 124 -6.76 23.03 -8.14
C LYS A 124 -8.21 22.59 -8.00
N TRP A 125 -9.09 23.51 -7.66
CA TRP A 125 -10.52 23.25 -7.43
C TRP A 125 -11.34 23.87 -8.57
N PRO A 126 -11.76 23.11 -9.59
CA PRO A 126 -12.49 23.66 -10.72
C PRO A 126 -13.86 24.24 -10.32
N ALA A 127 -14.31 25.24 -11.07
CA ALA A 127 -15.62 25.84 -10.89
C ALA A 127 -16.73 24.90 -11.38
N ARG A 128 -17.62 24.47 -10.48
CA ARG A 128 -18.81 23.67 -10.80
C ARG A 128 -20.08 24.56 -10.82
N GLY A 129 -21.14 24.05 -11.44
CA GLY A 129 -22.46 24.72 -11.54
C GLY A 129 -22.59 25.77 -12.65
N ARG A 130 -23.84 26.08 -13.06
CA ARG A 130 -24.18 27.00 -14.17
C ARG A 130 -23.75 28.46 -13.95
N SER A 131 -23.42 28.84 -12.72
CA SER A 131 -23.03 30.18 -12.30
C SER A 131 -21.55 30.28 -11.90
N SER A 132 -20.79 29.16 -11.90
CA SER A 132 -19.34 29.13 -11.64
C SER A 132 -18.88 29.77 -10.32
N ILE A 133 -19.74 29.77 -9.30
CA ILE A 133 -19.49 30.35 -7.97
C ILE A 133 -19.15 29.30 -6.90
N GLU A 134 -19.23 28.03 -7.25
CA GLU A 134 -18.87 26.91 -6.39
C GLU A 134 -17.55 26.31 -6.89
N PHE A 135 -16.54 26.27 -6.03
CA PHE A 135 -15.24 25.66 -6.32
C PHE A 135 -15.08 24.47 -5.39
N VAL A 136 -15.05 23.27 -5.96
CA VAL A 136 -14.91 22.01 -5.23
C VAL A 136 -13.57 21.39 -5.65
N ARG A 137 -12.86 20.74 -4.72
CA ARG A 137 -11.76 19.85 -5.08
C ARG A 137 -12.28 18.87 -6.12
N ASP A 138 -11.61 18.73 -7.26
CA ASP A 138 -12.05 17.72 -8.23
C ASP A 138 -11.86 16.36 -7.54
N PRO A 139 -12.87 15.46 -7.56
CA PRO A 139 -12.59 14.06 -7.34
C PRO A 139 -11.56 13.66 -8.38
N ILE A 140 -10.46 13.09 -7.91
CA ILE A 140 -9.48 12.43 -8.76
C ILE A 140 -10.26 11.41 -9.60
N ALA A 141 -10.10 11.46 -10.92
CA ALA A 141 -11.21 11.37 -11.88
C ALA A 141 -11.92 9.99 -12.01
N ALA A 142 -12.55 9.54 -10.93
CA ALA A 142 -13.26 8.27 -10.78
C ALA A 142 -14.80 8.40 -10.87
N GLU A 143 -15.38 9.60 -10.67
CA GLU A 143 -16.85 9.81 -10.72
C GLU A 143 -17.49 9.59 -12.12
N ARG A 144 -16.75 9.17 -13.15
CA ARG A 144 -17.19 9.25 -14.55
C ARG A 144 -16.78 8.12 -15.51
N ASP A 145 -16.61 6.88 -15.04
CA ASP A 145 -17.06 5.74 -15.87
C ASP A 145 -17.44 4.51 -15.06
N THR A 146 -18.14 3.58 -15.71
CA THR A 146 -18.51 2.25 -15.18
C THR A 146 -17.38 1.22 -15.23
N LEU A 147 -16.15 1.69 -15.43
CA LEU A 147 -14.92 0.89 -15.33
C LEU A 147 -14.39 0.99 -13.91
N ARG A 148 -14.06 -0.15 -13.29
CA ARG A 148 -13.65 -0.16 -11.88
C ARG A 148 -12.32 0.55 -11.64
N PHE A 149 -11.41 0.51 -12.63
CA PHE A 149 -10.05 1.03 -12.63
C PHE A 149 -9.85 2.23 -13.59
N ALA A 150 -8.81 3.03 -13.33
CA ALA A 150 -8.38 4.14 -14.19
C ALA A 150 -7.11 3.80 -14.98
N THR A 151 -6.99 4.33 -16.21
CA THR A 151 -5.77 4.27 -17.02
C THR A 151 -5.26 5.67 -17.35
N ASN A 152 -3.95 5.81 -17.52
CA ASN A 152 -3.31 7.09 -17.84
C ASN A 152 -3.10 7.30 -19.36
N GLY A 153 -3.52 6.33 -20.17
CA GLY A 153 -3.45 6.38 -21.64
C GLY A 153 -2.10 5.98 -22.25
N MET A 154 -1.11 5.58 -21.45
CA MET A 154 0.10 4.92 -21.91
C MET A 154 -0.08 3.39 -21.95
N VAL A 155 0.48 2.76 -22.97
CA VAL A 155 0.68 1.32 -23.07
C VAL A 155 2.06 1.10 -23.69
N TRP A 156 2.92 0.29 -23.07
CA TRP A 156 4.21 -0.06 -23.67
C TRP A 156 4.02 -0.82 -24.99
N PRO A 157 4.74 -0.45 -26.07
CA PRO A 157 4.70 -1.22 -27.30
C PRO A 157 5.17 -2.65 -27.05
N ALA A 158 4.53 -3.64 -27.68
CA ALA A 158 4.91 -5.05 -27.52
C ALA A 158 6.35 -5.37 -27.99
N SER A 159 6.99 -4.48 -28.77
CA SER A 159 8.42 -4.56 -29.11
C SER A 159 9.35 -4.24 -27.95
N GLU A 160 8.88 -3.43 -26.99
CA GLU A 160 9.64 -2.98 -25.82
C GLU A 160 9.43 -3.87 -24.60
N ILE A 161 8.66 -4.97 -24.71
CA ILE A 161 8.44 -5.93 -23.62
C ILE A 161 9.46 -7.09 -23.76
N PRO A 162 10.29 -7.39 -22.75
CA PRO A 162 10.28 -6.86 -21.38
C PRO A 162 10.81 -5.42 -21.28
N VAL A 163 10.06 -4.56 -20.59
CA VAL A 163 10.37 -3.14 -20.45
C VAL A 163 11.63 -2.96 -19.63
N ARG A 164 12.65 -2.41 -20.27
CA ARG A 164 13.99 -2.25 -19.69
C ARG A 164 14.03 -1.01 -18.81
N TYR A 165 14.63 -1.12 -17.63
CA TYR A 165 14.88 0.00 -16.73
C TYR A 165 16.29 -0.06 -16.15
N LEU A 166 16.82 1.11 -15.76
CA LEU A 166 18.11 1.25 -15.07
C LEU A 166 17.88 1.76 -13.65
N ILE A 167 18.76 1.40 -12.72
CA ILE A 167 18.74 1.92 -11.34
C ILE A 167 19.89 2.90 -11.17
N GLN A 168 19.64 4.07 -10.58
CA GLN A 168 20.67 5.07 -10.36
C GLN A 168 21.69 4.61 -9.29
N THR A 169 23.00 4.80 -9.54
CA THR A 169 24.09 4.43 -8.63
C THR A 169 24.16 5.25 -7.35
N THR A 170 23.60 6.46 -7.34
CA THR A 170 23.59 7.35 -6.16
C THR A 170 22.82 6.70 -5.00
N GLY A 171 21.69 6.06 -5.31
CA GLY A 171 20.81 5.47 -4.30
C GLY A 171 20.27 6.50 -3.31
N SER A 172 19.89 6.04 -2.12
CA SER A 172 19.31 6.86 -1.07
C SER A 172 20.35 7.26 -0.01
N GLU A 173 20.21 8.43 0.61
CA GLU A 173 20.95 8.78 1.83
C GLU A 173 20.47 7.99 3.08
N ASP A 174 19.24 7.48 3.10
CA ASP A 174 18.67 6.72 4.24
C ASP A 174 18.92 5.20 4.16
N LEU A 175 19.06 4.65 2.95
CA LEU A 175 19.06 3.21 2.69
C LEU A 175 20.30 2.76 1.91
N SER A 176 20.87 1.61 2.27
CA SER A 176 21.94 1.01 1.47
C SER A 176 21.43 0.63 0.07
N LEU A 177 22.31 0.72 -0.94
CA LEU A 177 21.96 0.47 -2.33
C LEU A 177 21.29 -0.91 -2.54
N ASP A 178 21.78 -1.96 -1.87
CA ASP A 178 21.17 -3.30 -1.89
C ASP A 178 19.70 -3.31 -1.41
N ARG A 179 19.34 -2.44 -0.45
CA ARG A 179 17.97 -2.31 0.07
C ARG A 179 17.08 -1.50 -0.87
N VAL A 180 17.64 -0.52 -1.58
CA VAL A 180 16.96 0.20 -2.66
C VAL A 180 16.66 -0.76 -3.82
N ILE A 181 17.66 -1.49 -4.30
CA ILE A 181 17.52 -2.48 -5.37
C ILE A 181 16.47 -3.53 -4.99
N ALA A 182 16.54 -4.13 -3.80
CA ALA A 182 15.56 -5.11 -3.35
C ALA A 182 14.13 -4.56 -3.23
N ALA A 183 13.96 -3.28 -2.90
CA ALA A 183 12.64 -2.64 -2.88
C ALA A 183 12.10 -2.38 -4.30
N PHE A 184 12.97 -1.97 -5.23
CA PHE A 184 12.60 -1.74 -6.63
C PHE A 184 12.25 -3.06 -7.32
N ASP A 185 13.12 -4.08 -7.19
CA ASP A 185 12.88 -5.42 -7.73
C ASP A 185 11.57 -6.01 -7.16
N GLY A 186 11.33 -5.88 -5.85
CA GLY A 186 10.10 -6.33 -5.20
C GLY A 186 8.84 -5.57 -5.62
N ALA A 187 8.96 -4.34 -6.11
CA ALA A 187 7.85 -3.55 -6.66
C ALA A 187 7.56 -3.90 -8.12
N PHE A 188 8.60 -4.11 -8.95
CA PHE A 188 8.44 -4.63 -10.32
C PHE A 188 7.88 -6.06 -10.33
N ASP A 189 8.31 -6.91 -9.39
CA ASP A 189 7.81 -8.27 -9.22
C ASP A 189 6.30 -8.32 -8.91
N ALA A 190 5.75 -7.32 -8.21
CA ALA A 190 4.32 -7.28 -7.92
C ALA A 190 3.49 -7.18 -9.22
N TRP A 191 3.90 -6.30 -10.14
CA TRP A 191 3.26 -6.12 -11.45
C TRP A 191 3.59 -7.24 -12.44
N GLY A 192 4.84 -7.73 -12.46
CA GLY A 192 5.29 -8.78 -13.38
C GLY A 192 4.75 -10.19 -13.08
N ARG A 193 4.03 -10.38 -11.96
CA ARG A 193 3.41 -11.66 -11.56
C ARG A 193 1.91 -11.77 -11.83
N VAL A 194 1.26 -10.70 -12.32
CA VAL A 194 -0.18 -10.71 -12.63
C VAL A 194 -0.45 -11.68 -13.80
N ALA A 195 -1.00 -12.85 -13.51
CA ALA A 195 -1.04 -13.97 -14.46
C ALA A 195 -1.84 -13.68 -15.75
N THR A 196 -2.83 -12.80 -15.66
CA THR A 196 -3.65 -12.34 -16.80
C THR A 196 -3.06 -11.14 -17.56
N ALA A 197 -1.85 -10.69 -17.22
CA ALA A 197 -1.16 -9.60 -17.90
C ALA A 197 0.13 -10.06 -18.59
N GLY A 198 0.31 -9.68 -19.86
CA GLY A 198 1.48 -9.97 -20.68
C GLY A 198 2.64 -8.97 -20.51
N LEU A 199 2.61 -8.14 -19.46
CA LEU A 199 3.67 -7.18 -19.17
C LEU A 199 4.80 -7.86 -18.40
N SER A 200 6.04 -7.52 -18.74
CA SER A 200 7.23 -7.96 -18.00
C SER A 200 8.29 -6.87 -18.05
N PHE A 201 9.23 -6.93 -17.11
CA PHE A 201 10.26 -5.90 -16.91
C PHE A 201 11.65 -6.52 -16.90
N GLN A 202 12.67 -5.74 -17.23
CA GLN A 202 14.07 -6.16 -17.18
C GLN A 202 14.94 -5.08 -16.52
N ASN A 203 15.49 -5.41 -15.35
CA ASN A 203 16.59 -4.64 -14.77
C ASN A 203 17.81 -4.71 -15.72
N ALA A 204 18.14 -3.59 -16.34
CA ALA A 204 19.24 -3.46 -17.30
C ALA A 204 20.59 -3.09 -16.62
N GLY A 205 20.60 -2.98 -15.29
CA GLY A 205 21.78 -2.67 -14.49
C GLY A 205 21.77 -1.25 -13.91
N MET A 206 22.94 -0.84 -13.42
CA MET A 206 23.12 0.45 -12.76
C MET A 206 23.53 1.55 -13.74
N THR A 207 23.11 2.79 -13.48
CA THR A 207 23.46 3.98 -14.27
C THR A 207 23.83 5.18 -13.39
N SER A 208 24.61 6.13 -13.92
CA SER A 208 24.85 7.43 -13.28
C SER A 208 23.94 8.54 -13.81
N LEU A 209 22.94 8.20 -14.63
CA LEU A 209 21.97 9.14 -15.19
C LEU A 209 21.08 9.75 -14.09
N GLY A 210 20.57 10.95 -14.37
CA GLY A 210 19.67 11.70 -13.50
C GLY A 210 18.22 11.56 -13.96
N LEU A 211 17.40 12.54 -13.58
CA LEU A 211 16.11 12.79 -14.21
C LEU A 211 16.38 13.62 -15.48
N ASP A 212 16.25 13.02 -16.65
CA ASP A 212 16.47 13.69 -17.93
C ASP A 212 15.49 13.18 -18.99
N SER A 213 14.61 14.07 -19.44
CA SER A 213 13.54 13.73 -20.36
C SER A 213 14.01 13.41 -21.79
N ASP A 214 15.28 13.68 -22.13
CA ASP A 214 15.85 13.60 -23.48
C ASP A 214 17.00 12.57 -23.59
N ASP A 215 17.11 11.64 -22.61
CA ASP A 215 18.22 10.65 -22.54
C ASP A 215 17.91 9.26 -23.15
N ASP A 216 16.69 9.07 -23.65
CA ASP A 216 16.19 7.82 -24.25
C ASP A 216 16.19 6.58 -23.32
N THR A 217 16.28 6.76 -22.00
CA THR A 217 16.25 5.66 -21.02
C THR A 217 15.07 5.72 -20.05
N ASN A 218 14.88 4.64 -19.28
CA ASN A 218 13.92 4.56 -18.19
C ASN A 218 14.72 4.43 -16.89
N VAL A 219 14.82 5.50 -16.09
CA VAL A 219 15.65 5.53 -14.88
C VAL A 219 14.80 5.50 -13.62
N MET A 220 15.16 4.60 -12.70
CA MET A 220 14.64 4.54 -11.34
C MET A 220 15.68 5.21 -10.43
N LEU A 221 15.38 6.41 -9.91
CA LEU A 221 16.37 7.27 -9.26
C LEU A 221 15.91 7.92 -7.96
N PHE A 222 16.89 8.40 -7.19
CA PHE A 222 16.69 9.27 -6.05
C PHE A 222 17.15 10.69 -6.37
N ILE A 223 16.45 11.67 -5.81
CA ILE A 223 16.84 13.08 -5.86
C ILE A 223 16.97 13.58 -4.42
N GLU A 224 18.19 13.54 -3.92
CA GLU A 224 18.57 13.95 -2.56
C GLU A 224 18.72 15.47 -2.42
N SER A 225 18.89 16.19 -3.53
CA SER A 225 18.84 17.65 -3.56
C SER A 225 18.38 18.18 -4.91
N GLY A 226 17.70 19.33 -4.91
CA GLY A 226 17.16 19.97 -6.11
C GLY A 226 15.81 19.42 -6.57
N TRP A 227 15.01 18.80 -5.68
CA TRP A 227 13.72 18.19 -6.00
C TRP A 227 12.78 19.15 -6.77
N PRO A 228 12.50 18.91 -8.07
CA PRO A 228 11.81 19.88 -8.91
C PRO A 228 10.29 19.86 -8.74
N PHE A 229 9.76 18.79 -8.14
CA PHE A 229 8.33 18.52 -8.04
C PHE A 229 7.67 19.14 -6.78
N GLY A 230 8.45 19.79 -5.91
CA GLY A 230 7.93 20.44 -4.69
C GLY A 230 7.68 19.46 -3.54
N ALA A 231 7.79 19.98 -2.31
CA ALA A 231 8.00 19.18 -1.10
C ALA A 231 6.83 18.25 -0.69
N GLU A 232 5.65 18.37 -1.32
CA GLU A 232 4.49 17.52 -1.00
C GLU A 232 4.41 16.23 -1.82
N ALA A 233 5.22 16.10 -2.87
CA ALA A 233 5.32 14.88 -3.69
C ALA A 233 6.44 13.98 -3.18
N ALA A 234 6.11 12.73 -2.86
CA ALA A 234 7.05 11.72 -2.35
C ALA A 234 7.83 11.04 -3.49
N ALA A 235 7.18 10.85 -4.63
CA ALA A 235 7.79 10.42 -5.87
C ALA A 235 7.08 11.07 -7.06
N ALA A 236 7.63 10.89 -8.25
CA ALA A 236 6.99 11.31 -9.50
C ALA A 236 7.43 10.41 -10.66
N THR A 237 6.47 9.75 -11.30
CA THR A 237 6.63 9.13 -12.61
C THR A 237 6.55 10.21 -13.71
N SER A 238 7.60 10.32 -14.52
CA SER A 238 7.75 11.25 -15.62
C SER A 238 7.82 10.48 -16.93
N LEU A 239 6.71 10.37 -17.65
CA LEU A 239 6.68 9.81 -19.01
C LEU A 239 7.05 10.87 -20.04
N VAL A 240 7.85 10.48 -21.03
CA VAL A 240 8.20 11.31 -22.18
C VAL A 240 7.93 10.54 -23.47
N ILE A 241 7.49 11.27 -24.50
CA ILE A 241 7.38 10.79 -25.87
C ILE A 241 8.11 11.80 -26.76
N ILE A 242 9.21 11.39 -27.39
CA ILE A 242 10.00 12.19 -28.32
C ILE A 242 10.12 11.41 -29.63
N ASP A 243 9.76 12.03 -30.75
CA ASP A 243 9.74 11.41 -32.09
C ASP A 243 9.00 10.05 -32.20
N GLY A 244 8.09 9.78 -31.26
CA GLY A 244 7.33 8.53 -31.17
C GLY A 244 8.00 7.42 -30.36
N GLN A 245 9.24 7.63 -29.89
CA GLN A 245 9.86 6.83 -28.84
C GLN A 245 9.27 7.23 -27.49
N GLN A 246 8.94 6.23 -26.66
CA GLN A 246 8.37 6.43 -25.33
C GLN A 246 9.40 6.01 -24.27
N THR A 247 9.58 6.85 -23.25
CA THR A 247 10.37 6.57 -22.05
C THR A 247 9.62 7.00 -20.80
N ALA A 248 10.04 6.53 -19.63
CA ALA A 248 9.55 7.00 -18.35
C ALA A 248 10.59 6.83 -17.23
N ASP A 249 10.82 7.92 -16.51
CA ASP A 249 11.60 7.94 -15.27
C ASP A 249 10.69 7.83 -14.05
N ILE A 250 11.19 7.23 -12.98
CA ILE A 250 10.58 7.31 -11.64
C ILE A 250 11.58 7.96 -10.69
N ALA A 251 11.29 9.18 -10.28
CA ALA A 251 12.12 9.93 -9.34
C ALA A 251 11.55 9.87 -7.91
N VAL A 252 12.41 9.54 -6.95
CA VAL A 252 12.08 9.43 -5.51
C VAL A 252 12.66 10.61 -4.73
N ASN A 253 11.87 11.22 -3.85
CA ASN A 253 12.22 12.44 -3.12
C ASN A 253 12.99 12.16 -1.82
N GLY A 254 14.32 12.03 -1.90
CA GLY A 254 15.18 11.95 -0.72
C GLY A 254 15.32 13.29 0.03
N GLN A 255 15.16 14.42 -0.67
CA GLN A 255 15.32 15.75 -0.07
C GLN A 255 14.29 16.10 1.03
N HIS A 256 13.03 15.65 0.90
CA HIS A 256 11.93 16.06 1.79
C HIS A 256 11.24 14.91 2.53
N PHE A 257 11.54 13.67 2.19
CA PHE A 257 11.03 12.47 2.84
C PHE A 257 12.19 11.57 3.23
N ARG A 258 11.99 10.81 4.30
CA ARG A 258 12.89 9.74 4.69
C ARG A 258 12.40 8.41 4.17
N TRP A 259 13.32 7.50 3.86
CA TRP A 259 12.97 6.24 3.22
C TRP A 259 13.27 5.04 4.12
N ALA A 260 12.25 4.20 4.29
CA ALA A 260 12.35 2.93 4.96
C ALA A 260 11.91 1.81 4.02
N VAL A 261 12.38 0.59 4.30
CA VAL A 261 11.75 -0.63 3.79
C VAL A 261 11.37 -1.41 5.03
N ALA A 262 10.17 -1.13 5.55
CA ALA A 262 9.71 -1.63 6.83
C ALA A 262 9.23 -3.09 6.73
N PRO A 263 9.19 -3.83 7.85
CA PRO A 263 8.24 -4.94 7.99
C PRO A 263 6.80 -4.40 7.84
N VAL A 264 5.92 -5.22 7.28
CA VAL A 264 4.48 -4.91 7.21
C VAL A 264 3.95 -4.53 8.60
N GLY A 265 3.23 -3.41 8.70
CA GLY A 265 2.59 -2.94 9.93
C GLY A 265 3.45 -2.10 10.88
N ALA A 266 4.69 -1.75 10.54
CA ALA A 266 5.47 -0.82 11.36
C ALA A 266 4.93 0.62 11.25
N ALA A 267 4.51 1.23 12.36
CA ALA A 267 4.03 2.61 12.39
C ALA A 267 5.14 3.60 11.98
N ILE A 268 5.00 4.21 10.79
CA ILE A 268 5.99 5.13 10.26
C ILE A 268 5.62 6.58 10.63
N ASN A 269 6.35 7.16 11.59
CA ASN A 269 6.16 8.53 12.05
C ASN A 269 7.08 9.53 11.29
N GLY A 270 6.57 10.74 11.04
CA GLY A 270 7.37 11.93 10.72
C GLY A 270 8.05 11.93 9.34
N ASN A 271 7.27 12.01 8.27
CA ASN A 271 7.73 12.09 6.86
C ASN A 271 8.66 10.95 6.42
N THR A 272 8.74 9.86 7.17
CA THR A 272 9.34 8.62 6.68
C THR A 272 8.28 7.85 5.90
N LEU A 273 8.64 7.24 4.78
CA LEU A 273 7.72 6.51 3.89
C LEU A 273 8.29 5.12 3.55
N ASP A 274 7.43 4.21 3.14
CA ASP A 274 7.85 2.88 2.70
C ASP A 274 8.21 2.87 1.21
N LEU A 275 9.50 2.67 0.91
CA LEU A 275 10.03 2.76 -0.46
C LEU A 275 9.40 1.74 -1.40
N GLN A 276 9.19 0.50 -0.96
CA GLN A 276 8.60 -0.53 -1.82
C GLN A 276 7.15 -0.16 -2.15
N ALA A 277 6.35 0.29 -1.16
CA ALA A 277 4.97 0.70 -1.40
C ALA A 277 4.86 1.86 -2.40
N VAL A 278 5.66 2.91 -2.21
CA VAL A 278 5.68 4.06 -3.14
C VAL A 278 6.14 3.64 -4.53
N MET A 279 7.15 2.78 -4.64
CA MET A 279 7.60 2.29 -5.95
C MET A 279 6.59 1.37 -6.62
N THR A 280 5.83 0.55 -5.89
CA THR A 280 4.75 -0.25 -6.50
C THR A 280 3.68 0.67 -7.10
N HIS A 281 3.31 1.75 -6.41
CA HIS A 281 2.41 2.78 -6.93
C HIS A 281 2.95 3.45 -8.20
N GLU A 282 4.17 3.99 -8.16
CA GLU A 282 4.78 4.65 -9.33
C GLU A 282 4.97 3.67 -10.52
N ILE A 283 5.31 2.40 -10.26
CA ILE A 283 5.42 1.38 -11.33
C ILE A 283 4.05 1.06 -11.95
N GLY A 284 2.93 1.28 -11.24
CA GLY A 284 1.61 1.23 -11.86
C GLY A 284 1.38 2.36 -12.87
N HIS A 285 1.87 3.57 -12.61
CA HIS A 285 1.88 4.65 -13.60
C HIS A 285 2.82 4.37 -14.75
N PHE A 286 4.02 3.86 -14.44
CA PHE A 286 4.96 3.33 -15.44
C PHE A 286 4.35 2.20 -16.27
N SER A 287 3.35 1.47 -15.76
CA SER A 287 2.66 0.41 -16.50
C SER A 287 1.44 0.91 -17.30
N GLY A 288 0.98 2.14 -17.11
CA GLY A 288 -0.15 2.73 -17.84
C GLY A 288 -1.43 2.98 -17.01
N LEU A 289 -1.39 2.76 -15.69
CA LEU A 289 -2.54 2.97 -14.81
C LEU A 289 -2.66 4.42 -14.33
N GLY A 290 -3.89 4.85 -14.05
CA GLY A 290 -4.21 6.14 -13.42
C GLY A 290 -4.52 5.96 -11.94
N HIS A 291 -4.73 7.06 -11.21
CA HIS A 291 -5.19 6.99 -9.82
C HIS A 291 -6.64 6.49 -9.71
N THR A 292 -6.88 5.68 -8.69
CA THR A 292 -8.20 5.35 -8.12
C THR A 292 -8.52 6.29 -6.95
N ASP A 293 -9.80 6.34 -6.55
CA ASP A 293 -10.27 7.07 -5.38
C ASP A 293 -10.48 6.21 -4.12
N ARG A 294 -10.21 4.89 -4.20
CA ARG A 294 -10.32 3.94 -3.07
C ARG A 294 -8.99 3.82 -2.33
N SER A 295 -8.97 4.17 -1.04
CA SER A 295 -7.75 4.24 -0.21
C SER A 295 -6.99 2.92 0.02
N TYR A 296 -7.56 1.77 -0.34
CA TYR A 296 -6.93 0.45 -0.21
C TYR A 296 -6.24 -0.08 -1.49
N ASP A 297 -6.50 0.52 -2.65
CA ASP A 297 -5.86 0.13 -3.90
C ASP A 297 -4.39 0.60 -3.93
N THR A 298 -3.51 -0.13 -4.63
CA THR A 298 -2.13 0.33 -4.83
C THR A 298 -2.11 1.67 -5.57
N MET A 299 -2.98 1.85 -6.57
CA MET A 299 -3.07 3.10 -7.32
C MET A 299 -3.77 4.26 -6.59
N TYR A 300 -4.02 4.18 -5.28
CA TYR A 300 -4.60 5.30 -4.54
C TYR A 300 -3.65 6.50 -4.46
N PHE A 301 -4.18 7.70 -4.71
CA PHE A 301 -3.39 8.88 -5.01
C PHE A 301 -2.43 9.39 -3.93
N SER A 302 -2.69 9.04 -2.67
CA SER A 302 -1.86 9.44 -1.54
C SER A 302 -1.18 8.23 -0.96
N TRP A 303 0.02 8.41 -0.44
CA TRP A 303 0.59 7.40 0.42
C TRP A 303 -0.28 7.19 1.67
N LYS A 304 -0.42 5.94 2.13
CA LYS A 304 -1.07 5.53 3.38
C LYS A 304 -0.17 4.57 4.16
N PRO A 305 -0.08 4.67 5.49
CA PRO A 305 0.78 3.82 6.34
C PRO A 305 0.22 2.39 6.56
N TRP A 306 -0.26 1.72 5.51
CA TRP A 306 -0.84 0.37 5.56
C TRP A 306 -0.29 -0.51 4.42
N PRO A 307 -0.12 -1.84 4.59
CA PRO A 307 0.46 -2.75 3.60
C PRO A 307 -0.12 -2.72 2.18
N GLY A 308 -1.37 -2.30 1.96
CA GLY A 308 -2.04 -2.37 0.66
C GLY A 308 -1.25 -1.80 -0.50
N GLN A 309 -0.54 -0.67 -0.32
CA GLN A 309 0.23 -0.07 -1.41
C GLN A 309 1.48 -0.86 -1.83
N ARG A 310 1.79 -2.00 -1.17
CA ARG A 310 2.75 -3.00 -1.69
C ARG A 310 2.08 -4.12 -2.51
N SER A 311 0.79 -4.35 -2.33
CA SER A 311 0.05 -5.52 -2.82
C SER A 311 -1.06 -5.07 -3.76
N LEU A 312 -1.00 -5.50 -5.02
CA LEU A 312 -1.97 -5.09 -6.03
C LEU A 312 -3.38 -5.57 -5.67
N SER A 313 -4.32 -4.63 -5.60
CA SER A 313 -5.73 -4.95 -5.42
C SER A 313 -6.28 -5.63 -6.66
N ILE A 314 -7.51 -6.18 -6.55
CA ILE A 314 -8.18 -6.72 -7.72
C ILE A 314 -8.42 -5.64 -8.79
N ASP A 315 -8.56 -4.37 -8.39
CA ASP A 315 -8.73 -3.25 -9.31
C ASP A 315 -7.47 -3.01 -10.15
N ASP A 316 -6.34 -2.91 -9.46
CA ASP A 316 -5.00 -2.71 -10.05
C ASP A 316 -4.68 -3.82 -11.08
N LYS A 317 -4.89 -5.08 -10.69
CA LYS A 317 -4.67 -6.26 -11.56
C LYS A 317 -5.59 -6.26 -12.78
N ARG A 318 -6.87 -5.91 -12.62
CA ARG A 318 -7.85 -5.82 -13.73
C ARG A 318 -7.53 -4.67 -14.66
N GLY A 319 -7.03 -3.55 -14.13
CA GLY A 319 -6.49 -2.44 -14.92
C GLY A 319 -5.33 -2.90 -15.80
N LEU A 320 -4.31 -3.54 -15.22
CA LEU A 320 -3.15 -4.02 -15.97
C LEU A 320 -3.55 -5.04 -17.05
N THR A 321 -4.45 -5.96 -16.71
CA THR A 321 -5.02 -6.95 -17.63
C THR A 321 -5.72 -6.31 -18.83
N SER A 322 -6.37 -5.16 -18.65
CA SER A 322 -7.04 -4.44 -19.74
C SER A 322 -6.07 -3.81 -20.74
N LEU A 323 -4.85 -3.47 -20.29
CA LEU A 323 -3.80 -2.86 -21.11
C LEU A 323 -2.93 -3.91 -21.81
N TYR A 324 -2.65 -5.03 -21.14
CA TYR A 324 -1.77 -6.09 -21.63
C TYR A 324 -2.43 -7.48 -21.52
N PRO A 325 -3.59 -7.74 -22.17
CA PRO A 325 -4.33 -8.98 -21.95
C PRO A 325 -3.52 -10.24 -22.29
N SER A 326 -3.39 -11.13 -21.32
CA SER A 326 -2.79 -12.46 -21.41
C SER A 326 -3.70 -13.48 -20.72
N THR A 327 -3.50 -14.77 -20.97
CA THR A 327 -4.24 -15.84 -20.30
C THR A 327 -3.39 -16.54 -19.25
N GLY A 328 -3.86 -16.59 -18.00
CA GLY A 328 -3.14 -17.24 -16.91
C GLY A 328 -3.93 -17.22 -15.60
N ASP A 329 -3.61 -18.15 -14.70
CA ASP A 329 -4.31 -18.37 -13.44
C ASP A 329 -3.35 -18.13 -12.26
N GLU A 330 -3.68 -17.18 -11.37
CA GLU A 330 -2.97 -16.99 -10.09
C GLU A 330 -3.38 -18.05 -9.05
N CYS A 331 -4.59 -18.60 -9.16
CA CYS A 331 -5.19 -19.43 -8.13
C CYS A 331 -6.11 -20.52 -8.68
N ALA A 332 -6.14 -21.68 -8.00
CA ALA A 332 -7.12 -22.73 -8.29
C ALA A 332 -8.35 -22.65 -7.37
N ILE A 333 -8.16 -22.15 -6.15
CA ILE A 333 -9.18 -22.02 -5.09
C ILE A 333 -8.82 -20.85 -4.18
N THR A 334 -9.79 -20.30 -3.45
CA THR A 334 -9.59 -19.21 -2.49
C THR A 334 -8.48 -19.49 -1.45
N ALA A 335 -8.29 -20.75 -1.05
CA ALA A 335 -7.25 -21.14 -0.09
C ALA A 335 -5.80 -21.02 -0.61
N THR A 336 -5.57 -20.63 -1.88
CA THR A 336 -4.24 -20.27 -2.41
C THR A 336 -3.99 -18.77 -2.48
N CYS A 337 -4.96 -17.94 -2.08
CA CYS A 337 -4.85 -16.47 -2.03
C CYS A 337 -4.54 -15.98 -0.61
N ASP A 338 -4.25 -14.68 -0.46
CA ASP A 338 -3.99 -14.08 0.85
C ASP A 338 -5.29 -13.87 1.65
N LEU A 339 -5.75 -14.95 2.27
CA LEU A 339 -6.92 -14.96 3.14
C LEU A 339 -6.80 -13.98 4.32
N ALA A 340 -5.58 -13.66 4.78
CA ALA A 340 -5.38 -12.73 5.89
C ALA A 340 -5.67 -11.28 5.50
N ASN A 341 -5.61 -10.96 4.21
CA ASN A 341 -6.00 -9.67 3.62
C ASN A 341 -7.37 -9.75 2.89
N GLY A 342 -8.17 -10.80 3.15
CA GLY A 342 -9.52 -10.95 2.59
C GLY A 342 -9.57 -11.35 1.11
N GLU A 343 -8.44 -11.78 0.52
CA GLU A 343 -8.45 -12.17 -0.89
C GLU A 343 -9.26 -13.45 -1.15
N THR A 344 -9.96 -13.47 -2.28
CA THR A 344 -10.64 -14.66 -2.81
C THR A 344 -10.14 -14.99 -4.21
N CYS A 345 -10.30 -16.24 -4.64
CA CYS A 345 -9.96 -16.61 -6.01
C CYS A 345 -11.13 -16.26 -6.93
N GLN A 346 -10.94 -15.26 -7.79
CA GLN A 346 -11.98 -14.70 -8.66
C GLN A 346 -11.76 -15.13 -10.11
N GLN A 347 -12.82 -15.60 -10.77
CA GLN A 347 -12.79 -16.04 -12.16
C GLN A 347 -13.13 -14.90 -13.12
N PHE A 348 -12.29 -14.70 -14.13
CA PHE A 348 -12.50 -13.77 -15.24
C PHE A 348 -12.40 -14.47 -16.60
N ALA A 349 -12.53 -13.69 -17.69
CA ALA A 349 -12.41 -14.20 -19.06
C ALA A 349 -10.96 -14.55 -19.42
N GLU A 350 -10.00 -13.85 -18.81
CA GLU A 350 -8.57 -14.00 -19.03
C GLU A 350 -7.96 -15.14 -18.18
N GLY A 351 -8.61 -15.54 -17.09
CA GLY A 351 -8.15 -16.56 -16.15
C GLY A 351 -8.63 -16.28 -14.73
N THR A 352 -7.97 -16.85 -13.72
CA THR A 352 -8.22 -16.55 -12.31
C THR A 352 -7.21 -15.56 -11.73
N LEU A 353 -7.70 -14.69 -10.84
CA LEU A 353 -6.86 -13.78 -10.05
C LEU A 353 -7.18 -13.96 -8.57
N CYS A 354 -6.15 -13.87 -7.73
CA CYS A 354 -6.36 -13.61 -6.32
C CYS A 354 -6.72 -12.14 -6.12
N GLY A 355 -7.71 -11.87 -5.28
CA GLY A 355 -8.00 -10.51 -4.88
C GLY A 355 -9.32 -10.38 -4.13
N GLY A 356 -9.48 -9.24 -3.50
CA GLY A 356 -10.70 -8.80 -2.84
C GLY A 356 -10.75 -7.28 -2.85
N GLU A 357 -11.86 -6.75 -2.34
CA GLU A 357 -11.85 -5.45 -1.71
C GLU A 357 -11.35 -5.74 -0.28
N PRO A 358 -10.14 -5.31 0.13
CA PRO A 358 -9.60 -5.64 1.46
C PRO A 358 -10.59 -5.15 2.52
N GLU A 359 -10.85 -5.94 3.57
CA GLU A 359 -11.71 -5.44 4.66
C GLU A 359 -11.12 -4.12 5.16
N PRO A 360 -11.87 -3.00 5.13
CA PRO A 360 -11.29 -1.71 5.43
C PRO A 360 -10.82 -1.62 6.88
N VAL A 361 -11.20 -2.55 7.76
CA VAL A 361 -10.80 -2.61 9.18
C VAL A 361 -9.26 -2.49 9.35
N GLY A 362 -8.81 -1.40 9.96
CA GLY A 362 -7.40 -1.02 10.11
C GLY A 362 -6.90 0.03 9.12
N THR A 363 -7.66 0.32 8.04
CA THR A 363 -7.30 1.33 7.04
C THR A 363 -7.40 2.74 7.63
N PRO A 364 -6.36 3.60 7.51
CA PRO A 364 -6.39 4.96 8.06
C PRO A 364 -7.51 5.83 7.47
N CYS A 365 -8.32 6.41 8.34
CA CYS A 365 -9.45 7.29 7.99
C CYS A 365 -9.39 8.62 8.75
N ASN A 366 -10.12 9.62 8.26
CA ASN A 366 -10.25 10.93 8.91
C ASN A 366 -11.62 11.55 8.62
N TYR A 367 -11.92 12.71 9.21
CA TYR A 367 -13.23 13.36 9.06
C TYR A 367 -13.58 13.76 7.61
N ASP A 368 -12.58 14.13 6.81
CA ASP A 368 -12.76 14.54 5.41
C ASP A 368 -12.89 13.32 4.45
N ARG A 369 -12.44 12.14 4.87
CA ARG A 369 -12.40 10.88 4.11
C ARG A 369 -12.68 9.67 5.02
N VAL A 370 -13.96 9.29 5.11
CA VAL A 370 -14.43 8.05 5.77
C VAL A 370 -14.79 7.03 4.70
N GLU A 371 -13.78 6.33 4.17
CA GLU A 371 -13.93 5.21 3.22
C GLU A 371 -14.00 3.88 3.99
N CYS A 372 -14.91 3.81 4.97
CA CYS A 372 -15.10 2.65 5.84
C CYS A 372 -16.49 2.05 5.61
N ASP A 373 -16.59 0.73 5.41
CA ASP A 373 -17.87 0.04 5.21
C ASP A 373 -18.82 0.16 6.41
N ALA A 374 -18.26 0.21 7.63
CA ALA A 374 -18.99 0.41 8.87
C ALA A 374 -18.78 1.83 9.45
N PHE A 375 -17.59 2.14 10.00
CA PHE A 375 -17.29 3.47 10.54
C PHE A 375 -15.77 3.74 10.70
N CYS A 376 -15.42 5.01 10.81
CA CYS A 376 -14.08 5.45 11.22
C CYS A 376 -13.98 5.51 12.75
N LEU A 377 -13.07 4.74 13.35
CA LEU A 377 -12.73 4.80 14.76
C LEU A 377 -11.61 5.82 14.98
N PHE A 378 -11.98 7.04 15.35
CA PHE A 378 -11.05 8.15 15.55
C PHE A 378 -10.14 7.94 16.75
N THR A 379 -8.83 8.02 16.51
CA THR A 379 -7.78 7.96 17.55
C THR A 379 -7.34 9.35 17.99
N ALA A 380 -7.55 10.38 17.14
CA ALA A 380 -7.28 11.77 17.46
C ALA A 380 -8.58 12.54 17.80
N ALA A 381 -8.55 13.33 18.88
CA ALA A 381 -9.71 14.08 19.38
C ALA A 381 -10.18 15.23 18.45
N ASP A 382 -9.34 15.63 17.51
CA ASP A 382 -9.64 16.61 16.45
C ASP A 382 -10.16 15.96 15.15
N LEU A 383 -10.36 14.63 15.17
CA LEU A 383 -10.83 13.81 14.04
C LEU A 383 -9.87 13.79 12.83
N SER A 384 -8.62 14.22 13.02
CA SER A 384 -7.57 14.21 11.99
C SER A 384 -7.04 12.82 11.66
N ALA A 385 -7.17 11.86 12.59
CA ALA A 385 -6.71 10.50 12.45
C ALA A 385 -7.65 9.49 13.15
N GLY A 386 -7.77 8.34 12.52
CA GLY A 386 -8.47 7.15 12.98
C GLY A 386 -8.14 5.98 12.06
N TYR A 387 -8.76 4.84 12.31
CA TYR A 387 -8.76 3.71 11.38
C TYR A 387 -10.19 3.19 11.22
N CYS A 388 -10.52 2.69 10.04
CA CYS A 388 -11.80 2.05 9.80
C CYS A 388 -11.94 0.84 10.73
N SER A 389 -13.13 0.64 11.27
CA SER A 389 -13.44 -0.43 12.23
C SER A 389 -14.88 -0.89 12.03
N GLN A 390 -15.21 -2.05 12.60
CA GLN A 390 -16.55 -2.63 12.55
C GLN A 390 -17.01 -3.03 13.95
N TYR A 391 -18.32 -3.25 14.09
CA TYR A 391 -18.89 -3.83 15.30
C TYR A 391 -18.56 -5.33 15.35
N CYS A 392 -18.31 -5.83 16.55
CA CYS A 392 -17.95 -7.22 16.81
C CYS A 392 -18.63 -7.69 18.10
N GLU A 393 -18.75 -9.00 18.29
CA GLU A 393 -19.13 -9.61 19.57
C GLU A 393 -17.98 -10.43 20.15
N VAL A 394 -17.15 -11.03 19.30
CA VAL A 394 -15.97 -11.85 19.63
C VAL A 394 -14.77 -11.54 18.71
N ASP A 395 -13.55 -11.93 19.10
CA ASP A 395 -12.32 -11.67 18.34
C ASP A 395 -12.35 -12.23 16.91
N THR A 396 -13.09 -13.33 16.67
CA THR A 396 -13.22 -13.93 15.33
C THR A 396 -14.08 -13.10 14.36
N ASP A 397 -14.78 -12.06 14.85
CA ASP A 397 -15.49 -11.10 14.01
C ASP A 397 -14.55 -9.95 13.53
N CYS A 398 -13.29 -9.97 13.95
CA CYS A 398 -12.26 -9.01 13.58
C CYS A 398 -11.15 -9.69 12.75
N PRO A 399 -10.46 -8.94 11.86
CA PRO A 399 -9.24 -9.42 11.21
C PRO A 399 -8.21 -9.90 12.24
N LEU A 400 -7.33 -10.84 11.87
CA LEU A 400 -6.32 -11.43 12.78
C LEU A 400 -5.35 -10.41 13.41
N THR A 401 -5.27 -9.21 12.84
CA THR A 401 -4.48 -8.06 13.32
C THR A 401 -5.21 -7.22 14.39
N HIS A 402 -6.49 -7.47 14.62
CA HIS A 402 -7.40 -6.70 15.47
C HIS A 402 -8.12 -7.60 16.49
N HIS A 403 -8.53 -7.03 17.62
CA HIS A 403 -9.28 -7.70 18.68
C HIS A 403 -10.60 -6.98 18.99
N CYS A 404 -11.55 -7.68 19.58
CA CYS A 404 -12.87 -7.16 19.86
C CYS A 404 -12.99 -6.64 21.31
N ASP A 405 -13.00 -5.30 21.49
CA ASP A 405 -13.12 -4.67 22.81
C ASP A 405 -14.17 -3.54 22.85
N SER A 406 -14.48 -3.07 24.05
CA SER A 406 -15.60 -2.18 24.36
C SER A 406 -15.24 -0.70 24.13
N ALA A 407 -15.86 -0.10 23.12
CA ALA A 407 -15.88 1.35 22.92
C ALA A 407 -17.13 2.00 23.54
N THR A 408 -17.05 3.31 23.80
CA THR A 408 -18.20 4.10 24.30
C THR A 408 -18.76 4.99 23.19
N ALA A 409 -19.96 4.66 22.72
CA ALA A 409 -20.76 5.47 21.80
C ALA A 409 -21.71 6.37 22.63
N GLY A 410 -21.19 7.49 23.11
CA GLY A 410 -21.94 8.42 23.96
C GLY A 410 -22.19 7.88 25.37
N SER A 411 -23.39 7.37 25.63
CA SER A 411 -23.74 6.71 26.90
C SER A 411 -23.90 5.19 26.78
N THR A 412 -23.68 4.63 25.59
CA THR A 412 -23.88 3.22 25.28
C THR A 412 -22.53 2.54 25.07
N SER A 413 -22.32 1.40 25.73
CA SER A 413 -21.18 0.53 25.44
C SER A 413 -21.49 -0.26 24.17
N VAL A 414 -20.57 -0.23 23.22
CA VAL A 414 -20.57 -1.05 22.00
C VAL A 414 -19.25 -1.79 21.91
N LYS A 415 -19.21 -2.94 21.26
CA LYS A 415 -17.96 -3.64 20.97
C LYS A 415 -17.53 -3.37 19.53
N VAL A 416 -16.23 -3.11 19.33
CA VAL A 416 -15.65 -2.77 18.04
C VAL A 416 -14.26 -3.38 17.89
N CYS A 417 -13.82 -3.57 16.64
CA CYS A 417 -12.48 -4.08 16.35
C CYS A 417 -11.42 -2.99 16.61
N PHE A 418 -10.58 -3.19 17.61
CA PHE A 418 -9.42 -2.36 17.93
C PHE A 418 -8.14 -2.94 17.32
N ASP A 419 -7.25 -2.07 16.85
CA ASP A 419 -5.90 -2.45 16.40
C ASP A 419 -5.09 -3.07 17.56
N GLY A 420 -4.34 -4.12 17.25
CA GLY A 420 -3.57 -4.90 18.20
C GLY A 420 -3.93 -6.38 18.16
N ALA A 421 -2.90 -7.22 18.32
CA ALA A 421 -3.01 -8.68 18.25
C ALA A 421 -4.15 -9.22 19.13
N GLN A 422 -4.92 -10.15 18.56
CA GLN A 422 -5.94 -10.91 19.28
C GLN A 422 -5.39 -11.46 20.59
N SER A 423 -6.18 -11.36 21.65
CA SER A 423 -5.82 -12.07 22.87
C SER A 423 -5.68 -13.54 22.50
N PRO A 424 -4.59 -14.23 22.90
CA PRO A 424 -4.53 -15.67 22.67
C PRO A 424 -5.81 -16.26 23.26
N PRO A 425 -6.51 -17.17 22.54
CA PRO A 425 -7.77 -17.71 23.02
C PRO A 425 -7.59 -18.16 24.47
N PRO A 426 -8.57 -17.90 25.35
CA PRO A 426 -8.44 -18.19 26.77
C PRO A 426 -7.91 -19.62 26.89
N PRO A 427 -6.85 -19.85 27.68
CA PRO A 427 -6.18 -21.14 27.68
C PRO A 427 -7.25 -22.21 27.90
N PRO A 428 -7.25 -23.30 27.12
CA PRO A 428 -8.20 -24.37 27.33
C PRO A 428 -8.10 -24.76 28.80
N CYS A 429 -9.22 -25.18 29.38
CA CYS A 429 -9.22 -25.77 30.70
C CYS A 429 -8.04 -26.75 30.90
N SER A 430 -7.56 -26.85 32.13
CA SER A 430 -6.81 -28.04 32.53
C SER A 430 -7.77 -29.01 33.20
N ASP A 431 -7.46 -30.30 33.17
CA ASP A 431 -8.17 -31.31 33.96
C ASP A 431 -8.20 -30.94 35.47
N GLU A 432 -7.20 -30.20 35.95
CA GLU A 432 -7.12 -29.66 37.32
C GLU A 432 -8.12 -28.53 37.61
N THR A 433 -8.65 -27.87 36.58
CA THR A 433 -9.65 -26.80 36.68
C THR A 433 -11.08 -27.27 36.38
N CYS A 434 -11.25 -28.47 35.83
CA CYS A 434 -12.55 -29.07 35.57
C CYS A 434 -13.18 -29.67 36.83
N SER A 435 -14.50 -29.89 36.82
CA SER A 435 -15.18 -30.51 37.95
C SER A 435 -14.76 -31.98 38.08
N ALA A 436 -14.86 -32.56 39.27
CA ALA A 436 -14.52 -33.98 39.47
C ALA A 436 -15.33 -34.90 38.52
N GLY A 437 -14.62 -35.64 37.66
CA GLY A 437 -15.21 -36.46 36.60
C GLY A 437 -15.36 -35.78 35.24
N GLU A 438 -14.88 -34.55 35.05
CA GLU A 438 -14.75 -33.87 33.76
C GLU A 438 -13.27 -33.84 33.32
N PHE A 439 -13.01 -33.86 32.00
CA PHE A 439 -11.70 -33.55 31.42
C PHE A 439 -11.80 -32.32 30.54
N CYS A 440 -10.67 -31.67 30.26
CA CYS A 440 -10.66 -30.65 29.24
C CYS A 440 -10.52 -31.23 27.84
N ASP A 441 -11.51 -30.99 27.00
CA ASP A 441 -11.41 -31.22 25.58
C ASP A 441 -10.45 -30.20 24.95
N ALA A 442 -9.35 -30.69 24.37
CA ALA A 442 -8.32 -29.86 23.78
C ALA A 442 -8.75 -29.21 22.45
N ASP A 443 -9.78 -29.76 21.79
CA ASP A 443 -10.29 -29.26 20.51
C ASP A 443 -11.39 -28.20 20.72
N THR A 444 -12.15 -28.29 21.81
CA THR A 444 -13.24 -27.33 22.13
C THR A 444 -12.96 -26.38 23.29
N GLY A 445 -11.92 -26.63 24.09
CA GLY A 445 -11.52 -25.79 25.24
C GLY A 445 -12.48 -25.83 26.42
N ALA A 446 -13.42 -26.79 26.46
CA ALA A 446 -14.46 -26.90 27.47
C ALA A 446 -14.32 -28.17 28.33
N CYS A 447 -14.71 -28.07 29.60
CA CYS A 447 -14.80 -29.23 30.49
C CYS A 447 -15.99 -30.11 30.07
N THR A 448 -15.73 -31.38 29.78
CA THR A 448 -16.72 -32.32 29.24
C THR A 448 -16.59 -33.72 29.85
N PHE A 449 -17.54 -34.59 29.52
CA PHE A 449 -17.60 -35.99 29.97
C PHE A 449 -17.68 -36.93 28.76
N GLU A 450 -16.76 -37.89 28.63
CA GLU A 450 -16.96 -39.07 27.77
C GLU A 450 -17.75 -40.14 28.52
N CYS A 451 -17.51 -40.27 29.83
CA CYS A 451 -18.13 -41.25 30.70
C CYS A 451 -18.38 -40.70 32.10
N ARG A 452 -19.34 -41.29 32.82
CA ARG A 452 -19.56 -41.07 34.27
C ARG A 452 -19.23 -42.31 35.10
N SER A 453 -19.11 -43.44 34.42
CA SER A 453 -18.79 -44.76 34.96
C SER A 453 -18.18 -45.63 33.86
N SER A 454 -17.44 -46.69 34.22
CA SER A 454 -16.90 -47.64 33.21
C SER A 454 -17.98 -48.40 32.42
N ALA A 455 -19.26 -48.27 32.77
CA ALA A 455 -20.37 -48.83 31.99
C ALA A 455 -20.77 -47.94 30.80
N ASP A 456 -20.37 -46.67 30.79
CA ASP A 456 -20.58 -45.75 29.67
C ASP A 456 -19.50 -45.94 28.57
N CYS A 457 -18.42 -46.67 28.88
CA CYS A 457 -17.31 -46.94 27.99
C CYS A 457 -17.48 -48.24 27.18
N GLY A 458 -16.83 -48.29 26.01
CA GLY A 458 -16.76 -49.49 25.17
C GLY A 458 -16.00 -50.65 25.82
N SER A 459 -16.26 -51.87 25.35
CA SER A 459 -15.66 -53.10 25.88
C SER A 459 -14.12 -53.08 25.80
N GLY A 460 -13.45 -53.14 26.96
CA GLY A 460 -11.98 -53.06 27.10
C GLY A 460 -11.49 -51.75 27.72
N LEU A 461 -12.36 -50.75 27.83
CA LEU A 461 -12.08 -49.45 28.42
C LEU A 461 -12.69 -49.32 29.83
N ALA A 462 -12.08 -48.49 30.66
CA ALA A 462 -12.57 -48.05 31.96
C ALA A 462 -12.70 -46.53 31.98
N CYS A 463 -13.65 -46.01 32.76
CA CYS A 463 -13.77 -44.56 32.95
C CYS A 463 -12.72 -44.09 33.96
N SER A 464 -11.86 -43.16 33.54
CA SER A 464 -10.87 -42.52 34.39
C SER A 464 -11.50 -41.56 35.39
N GLU A 465 -10.72 -41.11 36.38
CA GLU A 465 -11.14 -40.11 37.36
C GLU A 465 -11.45 -38.73 36.75
N ASN A 466 -10.96 -38.46 35.53
CA ASN A 466 -11.28 -37.27 34.73
C ASN A 466 -12.39 -37.54 33.69
N GLY A 467 -13.14 -38.64 33.79
CA GLY A 467 -14.29 -38.88 32.91
C GLY A 467 -13.95 -39.20 31.44
N ARG A 468 -12.73 -39.69 31.15
CA ARG A 468 -12.32 -40.25 29.85
C ARG A 468 -12.38 -41.77 29.83
N CYS A 469 -12.72 -42.35 28.68
CA CYS A 469 -12.64 -43.80 28.48
C CYS A 469 -11.21 -44.22 28.09
N VAL A 470 -10.46 -44.77 29.04
CA VAL A 470 -9.06 -45.21 28.88
C VAL A 470 -8.95 -46.74 28.91
N GLU A 471 -7.85 -47.33 28.42
CA GLU A 471 -7.66 -48.79 28.54
C GLU A 471 -7.64 -49.23 30.01
N ALA A 472 -8.29 -50.35 30.32
CA ALA A 472 -8.34 -50.87 31.69
C ALA A 472 -6.99 -51.49 32.07
N ASP A 473 -6.20 -50.77 32.88
CA ASP A 473 -4.83 -51.15 33.27
C ASP A 473 -4.74 -52.59 33.84
N GLY A 474 -4.04 -53.45 33.09
CA GLY A 474 -3.73 -54.82 33.49
C GLY A 474 -2.64 -54.87 34.57
N GLY A 475 -3.02 -54.64 35.82
CA GLY A 475 -2.08 -54.48 36.94
C GLY A 475 -1.02 -55.57 37.08
N CYS A 476 0.24 -55.20 36.88
CA CYS A 476 1.40 -56.01 37.29
C CYS A 476 1.54 -55.98 38.83
N SER A 477 1.47 -57.16 39.46
CA SER A 477 1.60 -57.28 40.90
C SER A 477 3.06 -57.25 41.35
N VAL A 478 3.42 -56.25 42.17
CA VAL A 478 4.67 -56.24 42.92
C VAL A 478 4.51 -57.12 44.16
N SER A 479 5.09 -58.32 44.17
CA SER A 479 5.13 -59.17 45.37
C SER A 479 6.46 -59.02 46.11
N GLU A 480 6.45 -58.31 47.23
CA GLU A 480 7.58 -58.34 48.18
C GLU A 480 7.74 -59.73 48.80
N ARG A 481 8.98 -60.28 48.76
CA ARG A 481 9.42 -61.33 49.68
C ARG A 481 10.88 -61.12 50.08
N SER A 482 11.08 -60.83 51.37
CA SER A 482 12.38 -60.85 52.05
C SER A 482 12.70 -62.27 52.57
N PRO A 483 13.84 -62.52 53.25
CA PRO A 483 15.13 -62.77 52.59
C PRO A 483 15.74 -64.13 52.99
N ALA A 484 16.65 -64.67 52.17
CA ALA A 484 17.50 -65.81 52.55
C ALA A 484 18.89 -65.73 51.89
N ALA A 485 19.94 -66.01 52.66
CA ALA A 485 21.34 -65.83 52.24
C ALA A 485 21.91 -67.03 51.47
N TRP A 486 22.82 -66.76 50.52
CA TRP A 486 23.95 -67.63 50.15
C TRP A 486 25.18 -66.79 49.76
N LEU A 487 26.37 -67.40 49.84
CA LEU A 487 27.70 -66.75 49.91
C LEU A 487 28.52 -66.79 48.59
N VAL A 488 29.64 -66.04 48.59
CA VAL A 488 30.81 -66.09 47.66
C VAL A 488 30.53 -65.57 46.24
N GLY A 489 31.05 -64.41 45.81
CA GLY A 489 32.44 -64.08 45.42
C GLY A 489 32.41 -63.56 43.97
N LEU A 490 33.21 -62.61 43.45
CA LEU A 490 34.60 -62.23 43.71
C LEU A 490 34.77 -60.70 43.82
N TRP A 491 35.85 -60.28 44.47
CA TRP A 491 36.50 -58.98 44.26
C TRP A 491 37.71 -59.15 43.32
N LEU A 492 37.98 -58.15 42.46
CA LEU A 492 39.34 -57.62 42.32
C LEU A 492 39.29 -56.17 41.80
N ALA A 493 40.14 -55.31 42.36
CA ALA A 493 40.29 -53.91 41.97
C ALA A 493 41.74 -53.64 41.55
N CYS A 494 41.97 -52.59 40.75
CA CYS A 494 43.26 -51.92 40.71
C CYS A 494 43.11 -50.44 40.34
N LEU A 495 43.52 -49.57 41.26
CA LEU A 495 43.88 -48.18 40.93
C LEU A 495 45.26 -48.16 40.25
N LEU A 496 45.56 -47.06 39.55
CA LEU A 496 46.79 -46.29 39.81
C LEU A 496 46.70 -44.88 39.21
N ALA A 497 47.38 -43.93 39.86
CA ALA A 497 47.36 -42.51 39.52
C ALA A 497 48.78 -41.97 39.30
N ARG A 498 48.93 -40.80 38.63
CA ARG A 498 49.69 -39.65 39.19
C ARG A 498 49.65 -38.38 38.31
N ARG A 499 49.94 -37.24 38.97
CA ARG A 499 49.96 -35.85 38.47
C ARG A 499 51.38 -35.38 38.07
N ARG A 500 51.44 -34.14 37.52
CA ARG A 500 52.59 -33.22 37.25
C ARG A 500 53.05 -33.26 35.78
N ALA A 501 53.47 -32.18 35.10
CA ALA A 501 53.61 -30.73 35.40
C ALA A 501 53.39 -29.92 34.07
N THR A 502 53.47 -28.58 33.93
CA THR A 502 53.83 -27.42 34.79
C THR A 502 53.11 -26.15 34.26
N SER A 503 53.27 -24.97 34.89
CA SER A 503 52.87 -23.66 34.33
C SER A 503 54.07 -22.71 34.13
N ARG A 504 53.99 -21.84 33.10
CA ARG A 504 54.72 -20.56 32.89
C ARG A 504 54.01 -19.82 31.73
N ARG A 505 53.34 -18.69 31.95
CA ARG A 505 53.80 -17.29 32.10
C ARG A 505 54.01 -16.53 30.77
N SER A 506 53.03 -15.68 30.45
CA SER A 506 53.17 -14.27 30.01
C SER A 506 54.23 -13.87 28.97
N SER A 507 53.76 -13.48 27.78
CA SER A 507 54.07 -12.21 27.13
C SER A 507 53.00 -11.91 26.08
#